data_AF-A0A0P0V4F8-F1
#
_entry.id   AF-A0A0P0V4F8-F1
#
_cell.length_a   1.000
_cell.length_b   1.000
_cell.length_c   1.000
_cell.angle_alpha   90.00
_cell.angle_beta   90.00
_cell.angle_gamma   90.00
#
_symmetry.space_group_name_H-M   'P 1'
#
loop_
_entity.id
_entity.type
_entity.pdbx_description
1 polymer ?
#
loop_
_entity_poly.entity_id
_entity_poly.type
_entity_poly.pdbx_seq_one_letter_code
_entity_poly.pdbx_strand_id
1 'polypeptide(L)'
;GVPKPHAHKETPLSEFFNVEVVALSSYEEKEELFKEQVASLRDRFQQSIAPGGLAGDRRGVVPASGFSFSSQQFWKVIKENKDLDLPAHKVMVATVRCEEIGNEKIASFTADEEWQQFEEAVQHDYVPGFGKKISNLLDRCLSEYDMEAIYFDEGVRTSKRHQLESKLLQLVNPAYQNILDHLRTRTLEVFKESFDKSLEKEGFAVAARDCTKVFLEKFDKGSEDAAIQQVKWDPSKIKDKLKRDIEAHVASVRAKKLSELCSKYEGQLTKALAEPVEALLDSASEETWPAIRKLLQRETKSAVSGFESAMASFELDEVTQKELLSKLESHGKSVVESKAKEEAARVLIRMKDRFSTLFSRDADSMPRVWTGKEDIKAITKTARSASMKLLSTMAAIRLDEDGDNIENTLSLALVDTARPGTTDRSIQSFDPLASSSWERVPEEKTLITPVQCKSLWRQFKAETEYTVTQAIAAQEANKRNNNWLPPPWALAAMAILGFNEFMTLLKNPLYLGVIFVVFLVGKAMWVQLDIAKEFQNGFLPAVLSLSTKFVPTIMNILKRLADEGQRPAAPERQREMELQPKSTRNGSHSNVTSAGSSSITSSESGPEYSSPIAH
;
A
#
# COMPACT_ATOMS: atom_id res chain seq x y z
N GLY A 1 40.93 7.09 -76.23
CA GLY A 1 42.17 7.90 -76.30
C GLY A 1 42.66 8.18 -74.90
N VAL A 2 43.94 8.48 -74.71
CA VAL A 2 44.51 8.78 -73.37
C VAL A 2 43.85 10.06 -72.81
N PRO A 3 43.36 10.08 -71.56
CA PRO A 3 42.82 11.29 -70.95
C PRO A 3 43.92 12.33 -70.75
N LYS A 4 43.79 13.49 -71.39
CA LYS A 4 44.73 14.60 -71.18
C LYS A 4 44.44 15.31 -69.85
N PRO A 5 45.47 15.68 -69.05
CA PRO A 5 45.29 16.57 -67.90
C PRO A 5 44.65 17.91 -68.31
N HIS A 6 43.89 18.54 -67.41
CA HIS A 6 43.15 19.77 -67.71
C HIS A 6 44.01 20.88 -68.33
N ALA A 7 45.24 21.08 -67.84
CA ALA A 7 46.19 22.07 -68.37
C ALA A 7 46.66 21.82 -69.82
N HIS A 8 46.47 20.60 -70.35
CA HIS A 8 46.90 20.21 -71.70
C HIS A 8 45.74 19.71 -72.59
N LYS A 9 44.48 19.88 -72.16
CA LYS A 9 43.28 19.37 -72.84
C LYS A 9 43.26 19.75 -74.34
N GLU A 10 43.59 21.01 -74.64
CA GLU A 10 43.54 21.58 -75.99
C GLU A 10 44.92 21.65 -76.67
N THR A 11 46.01 21.31 -75.97
CA THR A 11 47.37 21.35 -76.54
C THR A 11 47.51 20.36 -77.72
N PRO A 12 47.99 20.79 -78.90
CA PRO A 12 48.17 19.93 -80.07
C PRO A 12 49.38 19.00 -79.92
N LEU A 13 49.43 17.93 -80.73
CA LEU A 13 50.55 16.97 -80.72
C LEU A 13 51.89 17.63 -81.09
N SER A 14 51.85 18.61 -82.00
CA SER A 14 53.01 19.36 -82.51
C SER A 14 53.76 20.18 -81.46
N GLU A 15 53.16 20.46 -80.30
CA GLU A 15 53.84 21.14 -79.18
C GLU A 15 54.86 20.22 -78.49
N PHE A 16 54.62 18.90 -78.54
CA PHE A 16 55.44 17.88 -77.86
C PHE A 16 56.28 17.04 -78.84
N PHE A 17 55.82 16.87 -80.09
CA PHE A 17 56.46 16.01 -81.08
C PHE A 17 56.54 16.69 -82.46
N ASN A 18 57.75 16.85 -82.99
CA ASN A 18 57.94 16.92 -84.45
C ASN A 18 57.80 15.51 -85.02
N VAL A 19 57.02 15.36 -86.09
CA VAL A 19 56.72 14.06 -86.72
C VAL A 19 57.13 14.11 -88.19
N GLU A 20 58.20 13.39 -88.51
CA GLU A 20 58.71 13.25 -89.87
C GLU A 20 58.59 11.81 -90.34
N VAL A 21 58.26 11.62 -91.63
CA VAL A 21 58.10 10.31 -92.25
C VAL A 21 59.17 10.13 -93.31
N VAL A 22 59.89 9.00 -93.26
CA VAL A 22 60.88 8.61 -94.25
C VAL A 22 60.51 7.22 -94.77
N ALA A 23 60.20 7.13 -96.06
CA ALA A 23 59.95 5.85 -96.72
C ALA A 23 61.28 5.22 -97.14
N LEU A 24 61.44 3.92 -96.86
CA LEU A 24 62.53 3.08 -97.35
C LEU A 24 61.92 1.96 -98.20
N SER A 25 62.62 1.55 -99.25
CA SER A 25 62.21 0.45 -100.13
C SER A 25 62.28 -0.91 -99.43
N SER A 26 61.65 -1.95 -99.97
CA SER A 26 61.92 -3.31 -99.47
C SER A 26 63.39 -3.67 -99.71
N TYR A 27 64.11 -4.00 -98.64
CA TYR A 27 65.51 -4.45 -98.72
C TYR A 27 65.65 -5.73 -99.55
N GLU A 28 64.69 -6.64 -99.42
CA GLU A 28 64.69 -7.95 -100.11
C GLU A 28 64.42 -7.82 -101.62
N GLU A 29 63.62 -6.84 -102.04
CA GLU A 29 63.29 -6.62 -103.47
C GLU A 29 64.26 -5.64 -104.17
N LYS A 30 64.76 -4.64 -103.44
CA LYS A 30 65.39 -3.43 -103.98
C LYS A 30 66.56 -2.97 -103.10
N GLU A 31 67.43 -3.92 -102.77
CA GLU A 31 68.58 -3.77 -101.86
C GLU A 31 69.39 -2.47 -102.08
N GLU A 32 69.83 -2.20 -103.32
CA GLU A 32 70.66 -1.01 -103.60
C GLU A 32 69.88 0.30 -103.40
N LEU A 33 68.61 0.35 -103.81
CA LEU A 33 67.76 1.53 -103.61
C LEU A 33 67.48 1.77 -102.11
N PHE A 34 67.36 0.70 -101.31
CA PHE A 34 67.30 0.81 -99.85
C PHE A 34 68.63 1.33 -99.26
N LYS A 35 69.79 0.83 -99.73
CA LYS A 35 71.11 1.33 -99.28
C LYS A 35 71.29 2.82 -99.57
N GLU A 36 70.90 3.28 -100.76
CA GLU A 36 70.91 4.71 -101.13
C GLU A 36 70.00 5.54 -100.21
N GLN A 37 68.77 5.07 -99.96
CA GLN A 37 67.81 5.75 -99.10
C GLN A 37 68.25 5.79 -97.63
N VAL A 38 68.89 4.72 -97.13
CA VAL A 38 69.49 4.67 -95.78
C VAL A 38 70.73 5.57 -95.69
N ALA A 39 71.56 5.66 -96.73
CA ALA A 39 72.67 6.62 -96.78
C ALA A 39 72.15 8.07 -96.72
N SER A 40 71.12 8.40 -97.51
CA SER A 40 70.45 9.71 -97.44
C SER A 40 69.91 10.00 -96.03
N LEU A 41 69.25 9.04 -95.38
CA LEU A 41 68.76 9.19 -94.01
C LEU A 41 69.89 9.40 -92.99
N ARG A 42 70.99 8.63 -93.09
CA ARG A 42 72.19 8.79 -92.26
C ARG A 42 72.77 10.20 -92.40
N ASP A 43 72.82 10.74 -93.61
CA ASP A 43 73.44 12.04 -93.86
C ASP A 43 72.58 13.18 -93.28
N ARG A 44 71.24 13.03 -93.27
CA ARG A 44 70.34 13.91 -92.50
C ARG A 44 70.61 13.86 -90.98
N PHE A 45 71.01 12.72 -90.43
CA PHE A 45 71.43 12.61 -89.02
C PHE A 45 72.81 13.24 -88.76
N GLN A 46 73.77 13.13 -89.68
CA GLN A 46 75.07 13.81 -89.56
C GLN A 46 74.91 15.34 -89.59
N GLN A 47 73.96 15.85 -90.37
CA GLN A 47 73.62 17.27 -90.46
C GLN A 47 72.57 17.71 -89.42
N SER A 48 72.18 16.85 -88.47
CA SER A 48 71.02 17.08 -87.58
C SER A 48 71.09 18.31 -86.69
N ILE A 49 72.30 18.80 -86.38
CA ILE A 49 72.55 19.98 -85.52
C ILE A 49 72.69 21.29 -86.31
N ALA A 50 72.60 21.25 -87.64
CA ALA A 50 72.53 22.47 -88.45
C ALA A 50 71.16 23.17 -88.31
N PRO A 51 71.05 24.48 -88.60
CA PRO A 51 69.75 25.15 -88.70
C PRO A 51 68.83 24.45 -89.71
N GLY A 52 67.65 24.01 -89.27
CA GLY A 52 66.73 23.19 -90.07
C GLY A 52 67.04 21.68 -90.09
N GLY A 53 68.03 21.19 -89.35
CA GLY A 53 68.33 19.77 -89.18
C GLY A 53 67.45 19.06 -88.13
N LEU A 54 67.44 17.72 -88.16
CA LEU A 54 66.58 16.83 -87.34
C LEU A 54 66.58 17.06 -85.81
N ALA A 55 67.56 17.78 -85.27
CA ALA A 55 67.68 18.12 -83.86
C ALA A 55 67.86 19.63 -83.59
N GLY A 56 67.93 20.46 -84.63
CA GLY A 56 68.49 21.82 -84.58
C GLY A 56 67.68 22.87 -83.79
N ASP A 57 66.44 22.58 -83.41
CA ASP A 57 65.51 23.54 -82.76
C ASP A 57 65.00 23.06 -81.38
N ARG A 58 65.75 22.16 -80.73
CA ARG A 58 65.33 21.55 -79.45
C ARG A 58 65.63 22.45 -78.24
N ARG A 59 64.58 23.11 -77.73
CA ARG A 59 64.59 23.76 -76.41
C ARG A 59 64.77 22.70 -75.30
N GLY A 60 65.90 22.75 -74.58
CA GLY A 60 66.18 21.88 -73.43
C GLY A 60 67.31 20.85 -73.61
N VAL A 61 68.50 21.28 -74.05
CA VAL A 61 69.68 20.40 -74.16
C VAL A 61 70.23 20.03 -72.78
N VAL A 62 70.23 18.74 -72.43
CA VAL A 62 70.82 18.21 -71.20
C VAL A 62 72.28 17.79 -71.47
N PRO A 63 73.27 18.21 -70.66
CA PRO A 63 74.65 17.73 -70.79
C PRO A 63 74.75 16.22 -70.62
N ALA A 64 75.67 15.57 -71.35
CA ALA A 64 75.83 14.10 -71.31
C ALA A 64 76.09 13.54 -69.90
N SER A 65 76.77 14.32 -69.03
CA SER A 65 76.96 14.00 -67.61
C SER A 65 75.66 14.03 -66.80
N GLY A 66 74.73 14.92 -67.12
CA GLY A 66 73.42 15.01 -66.48
C GLY A 66 72.43 13.95 -66.99
N PHE A 67 72.55 13.52 -68.24
CA PHE A 67 71.64 12.56 -68.88
C PHE A 67 71.46 11.28 -68.06
N SER A 68 72.56 10.67 -67.57
CA SER A 68 72.50 9.45 -66.75
C SER A 68 71.63 9.62 -65.49
N PHE A 69 71.81 10.74 -64.77
CA PHE A 69 71.01 11.05 -63.58
C PHE A 69 69.54 11.33 -63.93
N SER A 70 69.28 12.14 -64.97
CA SER A 70 67.92 12.41 -65.43
C SER A 70 67.19 11.13 -65.86
N SER A 71 67.84 10.24 -66.61
CA SER A 71 67.28 8.94 -67.00
C SER A 71 66.96 8.05 -65.80
N GLN A 72 67.81 8.04 -64.76
CA GLN A 72 67.50 7.32 -63.52
C GLN A 72 66.27 7.88 -62.79
N GLN A 73 66.12 9.21 -62.74
CA GLN A 73 64.92 9.82 -62.13
C GLN A 73 63.66 9.58 -62.97
N PHE A 74 63.74 9.69 -64.30
CA PHE A 74 62.62 9.35 -65.18
C PHE A 74 62.21 7.88 -65.03
N TRP A 75 63.19 6.95 -64.98
CA TRP A 75 62.91 5.53 -64.80
C TRP A 75 62.32 5.22 -63.42
N LYS A 76 62.78 5.91 -62.37
CA LYS A 76 62.17 5.84 -61.04
C LYS A 76 60.71 6.28 -61.08
N VAL A 77 60.41 7.45 -61.65
CA VAL A 77 59.03 7.97 -61.76
C VAL A 77 58.15 7.03 -62.58
N ILE A 78 58.65 6.45 -63.69
CA ILE A 78 57.93 5.45 -64.49
C ILE A 78 57.61 4.20 -63.65
N LYS A 79 58.59 3.68 -62.88
CA LYS A 79 58.43 2.48 -62.06
C LYS A 79 57.53 2.67 -60.84
N GLU A 80 57.47 3.89 -60.28
CA GLU A 80 56.66 4.22 -59.10
C GLU A 80 55.25 4.72 -59.46
N ASN A 81 54.93 4.89 -60.74
CA ASN A 81 53.62 5.40 -61.18
C ASN A 81 52.55 4.31 -61.23
N LYS A 82 51.56 4.41 -60.33
CA LYS A 82 50.41 3.51 -60.23
C LYS A 82 49.47 3.55 -61.44
N ASP A 83 49.43 4.64 -62.19
CA ASP A 83 48.61 4.74 -63.41
C ASP A 83 49.18 3.89 -64.57
N LEU A 84 50.44 3.44 -64.44
CA LEU A 84 51.09 2.49 -65.35
C LEU A 84 51.05 1.04 -64.83
N ASP A 85 50.63 0.82 -63.58
CA ASP A 85 50.43 -0.51 -62.97
C ASP A 85 49.10 -1.13 -63.43
N LEU A 86 48.96 -1.26 -64.75
CA LEU A 86 47.79 -1.84 -65.39
C LEU A 86 47.77 -3.36 -65.15
N PRO A 87 46.77 -3.91 -64.44
CA PRO A 87 46.68 -5.35 -64.25
C PRO A 87 46.61 -6.06 -65.60
N ALA A 88 47.37 -7.16 -65.74
CA ALA A 88 47.31 -7.98 -66.94
C ALA A 88 45.84 -8.31 -67.29
N HIS A 89 45.45 -8.16 -68.56
CA HIS A 89 44.03 -8.19 -68.99
C HIS A 89 43.22 -9.38 -68.44
N LYS A 90 43.87 -10.55 -68.28
CA LYS A 90 43.30 -11.74 -67.61
C LYS A 90 42.81 -11.44 -66.18
N VAL A 91 43.60 -10.75 -65.37
CA VAL A 91 43.29 -10.39 -63.97
C VAL A 91 42.14 -9.38 -63.91
N MET A 92 42.13 -8.39 -64.82
CA MET A 92 41.05 -7.41 -64.92
C MET A 92 39.71 -8.09 -65.27
N VAL A 93 39.68 -8.93 -66.31
CA VAL A 93 38.48 -9.68 -66.70
C VAL A 93 38.05 -10.67 -65.62
N ALA A 94 38.99 -11.38 -64.99
CA ALA A 94 38.70 -12.25 -63.85
C ALA A 94 38.05 -11.48 -62.69
N THR A 95 38.51 -10.25 -62.41
CA THR A 95 37.99 -9.44 -61.30
C THR A 95 36.53 -9.08 -61.50
N VAL A 96 36.18 -8.65 -62.72
CA VAL A 96 34.79 -8.35 -63.09
C VAL A 96 33.92 -9.61 -63.07
N ARG A 97 34.36 -10.71 -63.70
CA ARG A 97 33.55 -11.93 -63.75
C ARG A 97 33.34 -12.60 -62.39
N CYS A 98 34.37 -12.67 -61.54
CA CYS A 98 34.22 -13.19 -60.19
C CYS A 98 33.35 -12.29 -59.29
N GLU A 99 33.26 -10.98 -59.60
CA GLU A 99 32.35 -10.06 -58.93
C GLU A 99 30.89 -10.23 -59.39
N GLU A 100 30.66 -10.37 -60.71
CA GLU A 100 29.36 -10.66 -61.28
C GLU A 100 28.78 -11.98 -60.74
N ILE A 101 29.55 -13.08 -60.82
CA ILE A 101 29.15 -14.40 -60.28
C ILE A 101 28.85 -14.29 -58.77
N GLY A 102 29.71 -13.61 -58.00
CA GLY A 102 29.49 -13.42 -56.56
C GLY A 102 28.22 -12.63 -56.24
N ASN A 103 27.90 -11.59 -57.00
CA ASN A 103 26.66 -10.84 -56.82
C ASN A 103 25.42 -11.64 -57.29
N GLU A 104 25.56 -12.47 -58.32
CA GLU A 104 24.50 -13.38 -58.77
C GLU A 104 24.17 -14.42 -57.70
N LYS A 105 25.17 -15.08 -57.10
CA LYS A 105 24.90 -16.08 -56.03
C LYS A 105 24.24 -15.46 -54.80
N ILE A 106 24.51 -14.19 -54.48
CA ILE A 106 23.79 -13.46 -53.42
C ILE A 106 22.33 -13.21 -53.81
N ALA A 107 22.06 -12.83 -55.05
CA ALA A 107 20.70 -12.66 -55.55
C ALA A 107 19.94 -13.99 -55.52
N SER A 108 20.58 -15.10 -55.93
CA SER A 108 20.02 -16.45 -55.83
C SER A 108 19.75 -16.87 -54.38
N PHE A 109 20.67 -16.61 -53.45
CA PHE A 109 20.48 -16.91 -52.01
C PHE A 109 19.30 -16.13 -51.42
N THR A 110 19.17 -14.85 -51.74
CA THR A 110 18.07 -14.00 -51.22
C THR A 110 16.72 -14.37 -51.86
N ALA A 111 16.74 -14.91 -53.08
CA ALA A 111 15.55 -15.42 -53.77
C ALA A 111 15.20 -16.87 -53.40
N ASP A 112 15.96 -17.53 -52.52
CA ASP A 112 15.79 -18.93 -52.18
C ASP A 112 14.58 -19.15 -51.25
N GLU A 113 13.70 -20.09 -51.59
CA GLU A 113 12.49 -20.39 -50.82
C GLU A 113 12.82 -20.91 -49.40
N GLU A 114 13.92 -21.64 -49.21
CA GLU A 114 14.33 -22.06 -47.87
C GLU A 114 14.81 -20.87 -47.03
N TRP A 115 15.60 -19.96 -47.63
CA TRP A 115 16.05 -18.75 -46.93
C TRP A 115 14.85 -17.90 -46.47
N GLN A 116 13.93 -17.58 -47.38
CA GLN A 116 12.80 -16.69 -47.09
C GLN A 116 11.89 -17.27 -46.00
N GLN A 117 11.63 -18.58 -46.02
CA GLN A 117 10.87 -19.26 -44.98
C GLN A 117 11.58 -19.22 -43.62
N PHE A 118 12.92 -19.30 -43.57
CA PHE A 118 13.66 -19.10 -42.32
C PHE A 118 13.69 -17.64 -41.87
N GLU A 119 13.89 -16.68 -42.76
CA GLU A 119 13.89 -15.25 -42.43
C GLU A 119 12.53 -14.76 -41.90
N GLU A 120 11.41 -15.29 -42.40
CA GLU A 120 10.07 -15.03 -41.86
C GLU A 120 9.84 -15.73 -40.52
N ALA A 121 10.08 -17.04 -40.42
CA ALA A 121 9.85 -17.79 -39.18
C ALA A 121 10.65 -17.27 -37.97
N VAL A 122 11.87 -16.78 -38.23
CA VAL A 122 12.79 -16.20 -37.24
C VAL A 122 12.39 -14.81 -36.76
N GLN A 123 11.39 -14.16 -37.36
CA GLN A 123 10.76 -12.95 -36.80
C GLN A 123 9.69 -13.26 -35.75
N HIS A 124 9.36 -14.54 -35.54
CA HIS A 124 8.23 -14.96 -34.70
C HIS A 124 8.60 -15.90 -33.55
N ASP A 125 9.40 -16.96 -33.76
CA ASP A 125 9.85 -17.87 -32.69
C ASP A 125 11.25 -18.45 -33.00
N TYR A 126 11.84 -19.11 -32.00
CA TYR A 126 13.03 -19.93 -32.14
C TYR A 126 12.81 -21.09 -33.11
N VAL A 127 13.64 -21.19 -34.16
CA VAL A 127 13.56 -22.25 -35.18
C VAL A 127 14.63 -23.33 -34.95
N PRO A 128 14.27 -24.57 -34.59
CA PRO A 128 15.24 -25.65 -34.39
C PRO A 128 16.00 -26.05 -35.65
N GLY A 129 17.28 -26.41 -35.47
CA GLY A 129 18.21 -26.83 -36.52
C GLY A 129 18.70 -25.71 -37.43
N PHE A 130 18.43 -24.44 -37.10
CA PHE A 130 18.79 -23.29 -37.93
C PHE A 130 20.27 -23.27 -38.32
N GLY A 131 21.18 -23.43 -37.35
CA GLY A 131 22.61 -23.35 -37.59
C GLY A 131 23.08 -24.34 -38.65
N LYS A 132 22.60 -25.59 -38.57
CA LYS A 132 22.86 -26.64 -39.56
C LYS A 132 22.25 -26.34 -40.94
N LYS A 133 21.00 -25.88 -41.00
CA LYS A 133 20.30 -25.60 -42.27
C LYS A 133 20.96 -24.45 -43.02
N ILE A 134 21.23 -23.35 -42.34
CA ILE A 134 21.92 -22.19 -42.93
C ILE A 134 23.37 -22.54 -43.30
N SER A 135 24.06 -23.39 -42.51
CA SER A 135 25.39 -23.90 -42.92
C SER A 135 25.33 -24.63 -44.26
N ASN A 136 24.35 -25.54 -44.46
CA ASN A 136 24.19 -26.23 -45.74
C ASN A 136 23.90 -25.26 -46.90
N LEU A 137 23.08 -24.23 -46.66
CA LEU A 137 22.71 -23.23 -47.67
C LEU A 137 23.90 -22.35 -48.07
N LEU A 138 24.72 -21.93 -47.09
CA LEU A 138 25.97 -21.21 -47.32
C LEU A 138 27.00 -22.08 -48.06
N ASP A 139 27.17 -23.34 -47.67
CA ASP A 139 28.09 -24.28 -48.35
C ASP A 139 27.66 -24.52 -49.80
N ARG A 140 26.35 -24.66 -50.07
CA ARG A 140 25.82 -24.77 -51.43
C ARG A 140 26.14 -23.51 -52.25
N CYS A 141 25.80 -22.33 -51.73
CA CYS A 141 26.06 -21.05 -52.39
C CYS A 141 27.55 -20.82 -52.70
N LEU A 142 28.43 -21.18 -51.77
CA LEU A 142 29.89 -21.07 -51.96
C LEU A 142 30.43 -22.14 -52.93
N SER A 143 29.87 -23.36 -52.93
CA SER A 143 30.25 -24.42 -53.87
C SER A 143 29.82 -24.10 -55.31
N GLU A 144 28.62 -23.52 -55.49
CA GLU A 144 28.15 -23.02 -56.79
C GLU A 144 29.07 -21.92 -57.34
N TYR A 145 29.52 -21.00 -56.48
CA TYR A 145 30.54 -20.00 -56.83
C TYR A 145 31.89 -20.66 -57.20
N ASP A 146 32.39 -21.60 -56.39
CA ASP A 146 33.70 -22.23 -56.60
C ASP A 146 33.76 -23.05 -57.89
N MET A 147 32.64 -23.68 -58.29
CA MET A 147 32.51 -24.36 -59.59
C MET A 147 32.54 -23.40 -60.79
N GLU A 148 31.83 -22.27 -60.70
CA GLU A 148 31.73 -21.32 -61.81
C GLU A 148 32.98 -20.44 -61.96
N ALA A 149 33.60 -20.07 -60.84
CA ALA A 149 34.81 -19.25 -60.81
C ALA A 149 36.10 -20.04 -61.10
N ILE A 150 36.03 -21.36 -61.31
CA ILE A 150 37.19 -22.27 -61.36
C ILE A 150 38.23 -21.89 -62.43
N TYR A 151 37.80 -21.33 -63.57
CA TYR A 151 38.66 -21.01 -64.71
C TYR A 151 39.40 -19.66 -64.61
N PHE A 152 39.09 -18.84 -63.61
CA PHE A 152 39.69 -17.52 -63.45
C PHE A 152 41.02 -17.56 -62.67
N ASP A 153 41.62 -16.38 -62.47
CA ASP A 153 42.85 -16.24 -61.69
C ASP A 153 42.63 -16.64 -60.23
N GLU A 154 43.58 -17.39 -59.65
CA GLU A 154 43.42 -17.97 -58.31
C GLU A 154 43.42 -16.93 -57.20
N GLY A 155 44.25 -15.89 -57.31
CA GLY A 155 44.27 -14.80 -56.32
C GLY A 155 42.95 -14.00 -56.38
N VAL A 156 42.45 -13.76 -57.59
CA VAL A 156 41.19 -13.05 -57.81
C VAL A 156 39.99 -13.86 -57.30
N ARG A 157 39.83 -15.12 -57.73
CA ARG A 157 38.67 -15.94 -57.35
C ARG A 157 38.57 -16.13 -55.84
N THR A 158 39.72 -16.32 -55.16
CA THR A 158 39.78 -16.52 -53.70
C THR A 158 39.48 -15.23 -52.94
N SER A 159 40.02 -14.10 -53.40
CA SER A 159 39.69 -12.76 -52.84
C SER A 159 38.19 -12.45 -52.98
N LYS A 160 37.61 -12.72 -54.15
CA LYS A 160 36.18 -12.53 -54.40
C LYS A 160 35.29 -13.55 -53.66
N ARG A 161 35.76 -14.78 -53.44
CA ARG A 161 35.09 -15.79 -52.59
C ARG A 161 34.92 -15.30 -51.15
N HIS A 162 35.98 -14.75 -50.55
CA HIS A 162 35.88 -14.20 -49.19
C HIS A 162 35.03 -12.92 -49.12
N GLN A 163 34.94 -12.15 -50.22
CA GLN A 163 33.98 -11.03 -50.31
C GLN A 163 32.52 -11.52 -50.40
N LEU A 164 32.25 -12.60 -51.13
CA LEU A 164 30.95 -13.29 -51.16
C LEU A 164 30.57 -13.83 -49.78
N GLU A 165 31.46 -14.63 -49.18
CA GLU A 165 31.32 -15.20 -47.84
C GLU A 165 31.00 -14.13 -46.78
N SER A 166 31.75 -13.02 -46.78
CA SER A 166 31.51 -11.88 -45.87
C SER A 166 30.14 -11.20 -46.10
N LYS A 167 29.70 -11.03 -47.36
CA LYS A 167 28.37 -10.47 -47.67
C LYS A 167 27.23 -11.41 -47.22
N LEU A 168 27.36 -12.72 -47.47
CA LEU A 168 26.36 -13.71 -47.03
C LEU A 168 26.25 -13.76 -45.50
N LEU A 169 27.38 -13.75 -44.79
CA LEU A 169 27.38 -13.72 -43.32
C LEU A 169 26.80 -12.43 -42.75
N GLN A 170 26.95 -11.28 -43.44
CA GLN A 170 26.29 -10.03 -43.06
C GLN A 170 24.77 -10.10 -43.23
N LEU A 171 24.28 -10.75 -44.29
CA LEU A 171 22.84 -10.96 -44.56
C LEU A 171 22.21 -11.95 -43.57
N VAL A 172 22.93 -13.00 -43.17
CA VAL A 172 22.45 -14.02 -42.22
C VAL A 172 22.48 -13.55 -40.75
N ASN A 173 23.39 -12.66 -40.37
CA ASN A 173 23.60 -12.26 -38.98
C ASN A 173 22.33 -11.75 -38.25
N PRO A 174 21.46 -10.88 -38.83
CA PRO A 174 20.22 -10.45 -38.17
C PRO A 174 19.33 -11.62 -37.73
N ALA A 175 19.13 -12.63 -38.57
CA ALA A 175 18.35 -13.82 -38.24
C ALA A 175 18.97 -14.62 -37.08
N TYR A 176 20.31 -14.78 -37.08
CA TYR A 176 21.02 -15.43 -35.98
C TYR A 176 20.86 -14.67 -34.64
N GLN A 177 20.95 -13.33 -34.64
CA GLN A 177 20.71 -12.54 -33.43
C GLN A 177 19.28 -12.70 -32.92
N ASN A 178 18.28 -12.66 -33.82
CA ASN A 178 16.87 -12.87 -33.47
C ASN A 178 16.65 -14.24 -32.81
N ILE A 179 17.16 -15.34 -33.39
CA ILE A 179 17.07 -16.68 -32.82
C ILE A 179 17.61 -16.75 -31.40
N LEU A 180 18.76 -16.12 -31.11
CA LEU A 180 19.33 -16.13 -29.78
C LEU A 180 18.53 -15.27 -28.79
N ASP A 181 17.91 -14.18 -29.23
CA ASP A 181 17.04 -13.37 -28.37
C ASP A 181 15.66 -14.03 -28.13
N HIS A 182 15.12 -14.78 -29.10
CA HIS A 182 13.97 -15.68 -28.91
C HIS A 182 14.32 -16.82 -27.94
N LEU A 183 15.47 -17.49 -28.13
CA LEU A 183 15.97 -18.53 -27.22
C LEU A 183 16.13 -18.01 -25.80
N ARG A 184 16.71 -16.82 -25.61
CA ARG A 184 16.81 -16.15 -24.30
C ARG A 184 15.42 -15.96 -23.68
N THR A 185 14.49 -15.38 -24.44
CA THR A 185 13.15 -15.03 -23.94
C THR A 185 12.38 -16.27 -23.49
N ARG A 186 12.32 -17.30 -24.35
CA ARG A 186 11.70 -18.60 -24.08
C ARG A 186 12.37 -19.34 -22.90
N THR A 187 13.71 -19.27 -22.80
CA THR A 187 14.45 -19.87 -21.67
C THR A 187 14.12 -19.16 -20.36
N LEU A 188 14.00 -17.83 -20.37
CA LEU A 188 13.64 -17.01 -19.21
C LEU A 188 12.19 -17.24 -18.75
N GLU A 189 11.25 -17.44 -19.67
CA GLU A 189 9.85 -17.73 -19.35
C GLU A 189 9.69 -19.10 -18.69
N VAL A 190 10.25 -20.15 -19.30
CA VAL A 190 10.21 -21.50 -18.71
C VAL A 190 11.05 -21.58 -17.43
N PHE A 191 12.07 -20.73 -17.27
CA PHE A 191 12.78 -20.56 -15.99
C PHE A 191 11.84 -20.02 -14.90
N LYS A 192 11.10 -18.92 -15.14
CA LYS A 192 10.16 -18.34 -14.14
C LYS A 192 9.16 -19.39 -13.65
N GLU A 193 8.48 -20.05 -14.58
CA GLU A 193 7.53 -21.12 -14.28
C GLU A 193 8.14 -22.27 -13.47
N SER A 194 9.38 -22.63 -13.75
CA SER A 194 10.04 -23.76 -13.08
C SER A 194 10.55 -23.36 -11.70
N PHE A 195 11.04 -22.11 -11.56
CA PHE A 195 11.50 -21.54 -10.31
C PHE A 195 10.36 -21.43 -9.30
N ASP A 196 9.20 -20.87 -9.69
CA ASP A 196 8.00 -20.82 -8.83
C ASP A 196 7.57 -22.23 -8.35
N LYS A 197 7.64 -23.25 -9.23
CA LYS A 197 7.33 -24.66 -8.88
C LYS A 197 8.39 -25.36 -8.01
N SER A 198 9.62 -24.86 -7.97
CA SER A 198 10.68 -25.34 -7.07
C SER A 198 10.60 -24.67 -5.69
N LEU A 199 10.16 -23.41 -5.61
CA LEU A 199 9.96 -22.69 -4.35
C LEU A 199 8.91 -23.33 -3.42
N GLU A 200 8.05 -24.22 -3.93
CA GLU A 200 7.12 -25.01 -3.11
C GLU A 200 7.78 -26.24 -2.43
N LYS A 201 8.99 -26.63 -2.84
CA LYS A 201 9.64 -27.90 -2.48
C LYS A 201 11.00 -27.72 -1.81
N GLU A 202 11.72 -26.68 -2.17
CA GLU A 202 13.13 -26.46 -1.84
C GLU A 202 13.32 -25.07 -1.19
N GLY A 203 14.41 -24.90 -0.45
CA GLY A 203 14.78 -23.59 0.11
C GLY A 203 15.06 -22.59 -1.01
N PHE A 204 14.63 -21.33 -0.84
CA PHE A 204 14.67 -20.28 -1.88
C PHE A 204 16.01 -20.20 -2.61
N ALA A 205 17.12 -20.20 -1.86
CA ALA A 205 18.45 -20.08 -2.45
C ALA A 205 18.92 -21.33 -3.20
N VAL A 206 18.52 -22.53 -2.77
CA VAL A 206 18.79 -23.79 -3.48
C VAL A 206 18.04 -23.80 -4.81
N ALA A 207 16.72 -23.57 -4.77
CA ALA A 207 15.88 -23.47 -5.95
C ALA A 207 16.40 -22.40 -6.94
N ALA A 208 16.87 -21.25 -6.43
CA ALA A 208 17.45 -20.20 -7.27
C ALA A 208 18.77 -20.62 -7.92
N ARG A 209 19.70 -21.21 -7.15
CA ARG A 209 21.01 -21.66 -7.66
C ARG A 209 20.87 -22.78 -8.70
N ASP A 210 20.06 -23.79 -8.41
CA ASP A 210 19.95 -24.98 -9.25
C ASP A 210 19.09 -24.73 -10.50
N CYS A 211 17.98 -23.98 -10.40
CA CYS A 211 17.25 -23.54 -11.60
C CYS A 211 18.12 -22.62 -12.48
N THR A 212 18.88 -21.68 -11.91
CA THR A 212 19.76 -20.80 -12.72
C THR A 212 20.79 -21.62 -13.49
N LYS A 213 21.43 -22.61 -12.85
CA LYS A 213 22.36 -23.53 -13.52
C LYS A 213 21.68 -24.32 -14.64
N VAL A 214 20.56 -24.99 -14.35
CA VAL A 214 19.83 -25.83 -15.33
C VAL A 214 19.36 -25.03 -16.54
N PHE A 215 18.93 -23.78 -16.37
CA PHE A 215 18.46 -22.95 -17.49
C PHE A 215 19.59 -22.28 -18.29
N LEU A 216 20.74 -21.99 -17.67
CA LEU A 216 21.94 -21.62 -18.43
C LEU A 216 22.48 -22.79 -19.27
N GLU A 217 22.49 -24.02 -18.73
CA GLU A 217 22.87 -25.24 -19.48
C GLU A 217 21.88 -25.57 -20.62
N LYS A 218 20.61 -25.18 -20.50
CA LYS A 218 19.62 -25.26 -21.60
C LYS A 218 19.88 -24.23 -22.68
N PHE A 219 20.22 -22.99 -22.29
CA PHE A 219 20.58 -21.94 -23.26
C PHE A 219 21.83 -22.33 -24.06
N ASP A 220 22.86 -22.87 -23.40
CA ASP A 220 24.08 -23.32 -24.08
C ASP A 220 23.77 -24.33 -25.19
N LYS A 221 23.02 -25.40 -24.87
CA LYS A 221 22.59 -26.43 -25.84
C LYS A 221 21.71 -25.88 -26.96
N GLY A 222 20.85 -24.89 -26.68
CA GLY A 222 20.07 -24.20 -27.71
C GLY A 222 20.93 -23.29 -28.61
N SER A 223 22.03 -22.75 -28.08
CA SER A 223 22.97 -21.94 -28.86
C SER A 223 23.90 -22.78 -29.74
N GLU A 224 24.19 -24.02 -29.34
CA GLU A 224 24.91 -25.01 -30.16
C GLU A 224 24.10 -25.39 -31.43
N ASP A 225 22.78 -25.54 -31.32
CA ASP A 225 21.87 -25.82 -32.46
C ASP A 225 21.72 -24.60 -33.43
N ALA A 226 21.96 -23.39 -32.92
CA ALA A 226 21.99 -22.16 -33.71
C ALA A 226 23.36 -21.88 -34.36
N ALA A 227 24.41 -22.64 -34.05
CA ALA A 227 25.76 -22.37 -34.53
C ALA A 227 25.95 -22.67 -36.02
N ILE A 228 26.58 -21.74 -36.74
CA ILE A 228 26.85 -21.83 -38.18
C ILE A 228 28.30 -22.27 -38.41
N GLN A 229 28.54 -23.22 -39.31
CA GLN A 229 29.86 -23.84 -39.48
C GLN A 229 30.91 -22.88 -40.07
N GLN A 230 30.48 -21.98 -40.96
CA GLN A 230 31.35 -21.00 -41.62
C GLN A 230 31.80 -19.86 -40.69
N VAL A 231 31.14 -19.64 -39.54
CA VAL A 231 31.44 -18.49 -38.69
C VAL A 231 31.31 -18.78 -37.19
N LYS A 232 32.37 -18.44 -36.44
CA LYS A 232 32.39 -18.54 -34.98
C LYS A 232 31.87 -17.24 -34.35
N TRP A 233 30.56 -17.01 -34.47
CA TRP A 233 29.88 -15.98 -33.70
C TRP A 233 29.79 -16.35 -32.22
N ASP A 234 29.84 -15.33 -31.36
CA ASP A 234 29.91 -15.49 -29.90
C ASP A 234 28.54 -15.20 -29.24
N PRO A 235 27.86 -16.22 -28.66
CA PRO A 235 26.59 -16.04 -27.96
C PRO A 235 26.75 -15.46 -26.54
N SER A 236 27.98 -15.25 -26.03
CA SER A 236 28.25 -14.84 -24.63
C SER A 236 27.42 -13.63 -24.20
N LYS A 237 27.33 -12.59 -25.03
CA LYS A 237 26.61 -11.34 -24.75
C LYS A 237 25.12 -11.56 -24.48
N ILE A 238 24.51 -12.56 -25.14
CA ILE A 238 23.09 -12.91 -24.96
C ILE A 238 22.91 -13.87 -23.77
N LYS A 239 23.89 -14.74 -23.50
CA LYS A 239 23.96 -15.52 -22.25
C LYS A 239 24.10 -14.62 -21.02
N ASP A 240 24.93 -13.59 -21.08
CA ASP A 240 25.11 -12.60 -20.01
C ASP A 240 23.89 -11.67 -19.87
N LYS A 241 23.10 -11.48 -20.93
CA LYS A 241 21.77 -10.83 -20.88
C LYS A 241 20.79 -11.74 -20.14
N LEU A 242 20.65 -13.01 -20.56
CA LEU A 242 19.83 -14.03 -19.89
C LEU A 242 20.16 -14.16 -18.39
N LYS A 243 21.46 -14.25 -18.05
CA LYS A 243 21.92 -14.36 -16.66
C LYS A 243 21.45 -13.17 -15.82
N ARG A 244 21.62 -11.93 -16.31
CA ARG A 244 21.16 -10.73 -15.61
C ARG A 244 19.63 -10.67 -15.51
N ASP A 245 18.90 -11.11 -16.54
CA ASP A 245 17.44 -11.18 -16.51
C ASP A 245 16.94 -12.19 -15.45
N ILE A 246 17.62 -13.33 -15.33
CA ILE A 246 17.40 -14.34 -14.29
C ILE A 246 17.71 -13.77 -12.90
N GLU A 247 18.90 -13.18 -12.71
CA GLU A 247 19.34 -12.61 -11.43
C GLU A 247 18.40 -11.48 -10.95
N ALA A 248 17.95 -10.62 -11.87
CA ALA A 248 16.97 -9.56 -11.58
C ALA A 248 15.59 -10.13 -11.21
N HIS A 249 15.14 -11.20 -11.88
CA HIS A 249 13.89 -11.86 -11.52
C HIS A 249 13.99 -12.53 -10.14
N VAL A 250 15.06 -13.28 -9.86
CA VAL A 250 15.31 -13.89 -8.54
C VAL A 250 15.38 -12.82 -7.44
N ALA A 251 16.02 -11.68 -7.68
CA ALA A 251 16.04 -10.56 -6.74
C ALA A 251 14.63 -9.97 -6.48
N SER A 252 13.81 -9.84 -7.53
CA SER A 252 12.42 -9.37 -7.42
C SER A 252 11.55 -10.33 -6.61
N VAL A 253 11.62 -11.64 -6.89
CA VAL A 253 10.86 -12.66 -6.13
C VAL A 253 11.38 -12.77 -4.69
N ARG A 254 12.70 -12.66 -4.45
CA ARG A 254 13.29 -12.59 -3.10
C ARG A 254 12.67 -11.43 -2.31
N ALA A 255 12.70 -10.22 -2.86
CA ALA A 255 12.15 -9.03 -2.19
C ALA A 255 10.65 -9.18 -1.88
N LYS A 256 9.86 -9.69 -2.83
CA LYS A 256 8.44 -9.99 -2.62
C LYS A 256 8.22 -11.02 -1.50
N LYS A 257 8.93 -12.15 -1.55
CA LYS A 257 8.79 -13.25 -0.56
C LYS A 257 9.26 -12.85 0.84
N LEU A 258 10.29 -12.01 0.95
CA LEU A 258 10.68 -11.44 2.24
C LEU A 258 9.62 -10.47 2.78
N SER A 259 9.00 -9.63 1.94
CA SER A 259 7.90 -8.75 2.36
C SER A 259 6.65 -9.52 2.81
N GLU A 260 6.28 -10.59 2.09
CA GLU A 260 5.25 -11.55 2.51
C GLU A 260 5.59 -12.22 3.86
N LEU A 261 6.88 -12.46 4.13
CA LEU A 261 7.34 -13.06 5.38
C LEU A 261 7.38 -12.07 6.55
N CYS A 262 7.85 -10.83 6.33
CA CYS A 262 7.81 -9.75 7.32
C CYS A 262 6.39 -9.51 7.79
N SER A 263 5.47 -9.20 6.87
CA SER A 263 4.06 -8.89 7.18
C SER A 263 3.34 -10.03 7.89
N LYS A 264 3.70 -11.29 7.62
CA LYS A 264 3.23 -12.47 8.36
C LYS A 264 3.71 -12.46 9.83
N TYR A 265 5.00 -12.23 10.09
CA TYR A 265 5.54 -12.20 11.44
C TYR A 265 5.14 -10.94 12.22
N GLU A 266 5.09 -9.78 11.56
CA GLU A 266 4.53 -8.53 12.08
C GLU A 266 3.07 -8.70 12.49
N GLY A 267 2.24 -9.33 11.65
CA GLY A 267 0.84 -9.63 11.96
C GLY A 267 0.66 -10.63 13.11
N GLN A 268 1.51 -11.65 13.19
CA GLN A 268 1.54 -12.60 14.31
C GLN A 268 1.95 -11.89 15.63
N LEU A 269 2.98 -11.06 15.60
CA LEU A 269 3.47 -10.30 16.75
C LEU A 269 2.42 -9.26 17.21
N THR A 270 1.79 -8.55 16.27
CA THR A 270 0.66 -7.65 16.56
C THR A 270 -0.46 -8.40 17.28
N LYS A 271 -0.85 -9.59 16.81
CA LYS A 271 -1.90 -10.37 17.47
C LYS A 271 -1.48 -10.88 18.86
N ALA A 272 -0.24 -11.34 19.01
CA ALA A 272 0.28 -11.84 20.29
C ALA A 272 0.42 -10.75 21.36
N LEU A 273 0.64 -9.49 20.95
CA LEU A 273 0.78 -8.36 21.86
C LEU A 273 -0.52 -7.59 22.10
N ALA A 274 -1.37 -7.37 21.09
CA ALA A 274 -2.48 -6.43 21.18
C ALA A 274 -3.51 -6.76 22.27
N GLU A 275 -4.10 -7.97 22.23
CA GLU A 275 -5.13 -8.38 23.19
C GLU A 275 -4.59 -8.47 24.63
N PRO A 276 -3.41 -9.06 24.91
CA PRO A 276 -2.89 -9.14 26.27
C PRO A 276 -2.37 -7.80 26.82
N VAL A 277 -1.84 -6.90 25.98
CA VAL A 277 -1.45 -5.55 26.42
C VAL A 277 -2.69 -4.73 26.82
N GLU A 278 -3.77 -4.81 26.04
CA GLU A 278 -5.05 -4.15 26.38
C GLU A 278 -5.60 -4.64 27.72
N ALA A 279 -5.61 -5.97 27.94
CA ALA A 279 -6.04 -6.57 29.21
C ALA A 279 -5.14 -6.20 30.41
N LEU A 280 -3.81 -6.09 30.20
CA LEU A 280 -2.88 -5.66 31.25
C LEU A 280 -3.05 -4.17 31.60
N LEU A 281 -3.31 -3.31 30.60
CA LEU A 281 -3.58 -1.88 30.80
C LEU A 281 -4.90 -1.65 31.54
N ASP A 282 -5.97 -2.41 31.25
CA ASP A 282 -7.24 -2.36 31.98
C ASP A 282 -7.10 -2.77 33.46
N SER A 283 -6.21 -3.74 33.77
CA SER A 283 -5.95 -4.15 35.14
C SER A 283 -5.39 -3.01 36.02
N ALA A 284 -4.63 -2.10 35.41
CA ALA A 284 -4.06 -0.89 36.01
C ALA A 284 -3.42 -1.13 37.39
N SER A 285 -2.46 -2.04 37.43
CA SER A 285 -1.69 -2.43 38.62
C SER A 285 -0.25 -1.93 38.52
N GLU A 286 0.49 -1.93 39.63
CA GLU A 286 1.92 -1.58 39.62
C GLU A 286 2.73 -2.51 38.70
N GLU A 287 2.33 -3.79 38.62
CA GLU A 287 2.94 -4.82 37.78
C GLU A 287 2.56 -4.72 36.30
N THR A 288 1.65 -3.81 35.89
CA THR A 288 1.18 -3.70 34.49
C THR A 288 2.34 -3.53 33.51
N TRP A 289 3.24 -2.56 33.75
CA TRP A 289 4.38 -2.30 32.86
C TRP A 289 5.50 -3.36 32.94
N PRO A 290 5.89 -3.87 34.13
CA PRO A 290 6.72 -5.07 34.25
C PRO A 290 6.17 -6.30 33.50
N ALA A 291 4.85 -6.53 33.53
CA ALA A 291 4.21 -7.63 32.81
C ALA A 291 4.22 -7.41 31.28
N ILE A 292 3.86 -6.20 30.82
CA ILE A 292 3.94 -5.81 29.40
C ILE A 292 5.36 -5.99 28.85
N ARG A 293 6.39 -5.64 29.63
CA ARG A 293 7.79 -5.82 29.23
C ARG A 293 8.20 -7.29 29.12
N LYS A 294 7.83 -8.12 30.10
CA LYS A 294 8.08 -9.58 30.06
C LYS A 294 7.36 -10.25 28.89
N LEU A 295 6.13 -9.82 28.59
CA LEU A 295 5.37 -10.24 27.40
C LEU A 295 6.09 -9.83 26.11
N LEU A 296 6.41 -8.54 25.95
CA LEU A 296 7.11 -8.01 24.77
C LEU A 296 8.43 -8.75 24.50
N GLN A 297 9.26 -8.93 25.53
CA GLN A 297 10.50 -9.69 25.41
C GLN A 297 10.27 -11.15 24.99
N ARG A 298 9.23 -11.81 25.51
CA ARG A 298 8.90 -13.21 25.18
C ARG A 298 8.41 -13.34 23.74
N GLU A 299 7.39 -12.57 23.35
CA GLU A 299 6.78 -12.68 22.02
C GLU A 299 7.72 -12.18 20.92
N THR A 300 8.41 -11.05 21.13
CA THR A 300 9.38 -10.56 20.13
C THR A 300 10.54 -11.55 19.97
N LYS A 301 11.10 -12.12 21.05
CA LYS A 301 12.17 -13.13 20.92
C LYS A 301 11.68 -14.39 20.20
N SER A 302 10.45 -14.84 20.49
CA SER A 302 9.82 -15.95 19.78
C SER A 302 9.69 -15.65 18.28
N ALA A 303 9.08 -14.51 17.93
CA ALA A 303 8.88 -14.07 16.55
C ALA A 303 10.20 -13.88 15.79
N VAL A 304 11.22 -13.24 16.40
CA VAL A 304 12.56 -13.08 15.84
C VAL A 304 13.20 -14.43 15.54
N SER A 305 13.17 -15.39 16.47
CA SER A 305 13.78 -16.72 16.25
C SER A 305 13.07 -17.54 15.16
N GLY A 306 11.74 -17.41 15.04
CA GLY A 306 10.97 -18.04 13.97
C GLY A 306 11.20 -17.37 12.60
N PHE A 307 11.33 -16.04 12.59
CA PHE A 307 11.60 -15.26 11.39
C PHE A 307 13.01 -15.53 10.85
N GLU A 308 14.02 -15.52 11.72
CA GLU A 308 15.39 -15.93 11.41
C GLU A 308 15.45 -17.36 10.83
N SER A 309 14.77 -18.31 11.47
CA SER A 309 14.69 -19.70 10.99
C SER A 309 14.06 -19.82 9.60
N ALA A 310 13.07 -18.97 9.27
CA ALA A 310 12.46 -18.94 7.94
C ALA A 310 13.34 -18.22 6.90
N MET A 311 14.01 -17.14 7.30
CA MET A 311 14.94 -16.36 6.47
C MET A 311 16.20 -17.14 6.08
N ALA A 312 16.65 -18.10 6.89
CA ALA A 312 17.82 -18.93 6.61
C ALA A 312 17.79 -19.59 5.21
N SER A 313 16.59 -19.89 4.69
CA SER A 313 16.40 -20.48 3.36
C SER A 313 16.73 -19.55 2.17
N PHE A 314 16.94 -18.25 2.40
CA PHE A 314 17.13 -17.23 1.36
C PHE A 314 18.60 -16.86 1.06
N GLU A 315 19.54 -17.35 1.87
CA GLU A 315 20.99 -17.03 1.82
C GLU A 315 21.24 -15.51 1.71
N LEU A 316 20.76 -14.77 2.70
CA LEU A 316 20.94 -13.31 2.80
C LEU A 316 22.31 -12.94 3.39
N ASP A 317 22.72 -11.71 3.16
CA ASP A 317 23.87 -11.12 3.84
C ASP A 317 23.53 -10.74 5.30
N GLU A 318 24.55 -10.71 6.16
CA GLU A 318 24.38 -10.39 7.57
C GLU A 318 23.78 -9.01 7.85
N VAL A 319 23.92 -8.04 6.92
CA VAL A 319 23.46 -6.66 7.15
C VAL A 319 21.97 -6.56 6.91
N THR A 320 21.46 -7.06 5.78
CA THR A 320 20.02 -7.11 5.51
C THR A 320 19.28 -8.04 6.47
N GLN A 321 19.90 -9.14 6.91
CA GLN A 321 19.33 -9.97 7.98
C GLN A 321 19.14 -9.17 9.28
N LYS A 322 20.18 -8.49 9.77
CA LYS A 322 20.11 -7.69 11.01
C LYS A 322 19.14 -6.50 10.89
N GLU A 323 19.07 -5.87 9.71
CA GLU A 323 18.11 -4.81 9.42
C GLU A 323 16.66 -5.31 9.51
N LEU A 324 16.35 -6.47 8.92
CA LEU A 324 15.00 -7.06 8.94
C LEU A 324 14.61 -7.53 10.34
N LEU A 325 15.53 -8.13 11.12
CA LEU A 325 15.26 -8.49 12.51
C LEU A 325 14.97 -7.25 13.38
N SER A 326 15.77 -6.18 13.26
CA SER A 326 15.55 -4.95 14.03
C SER A 326 14.26 -4.19 13.65
N LYS A 327 13.77 -4.33 12.41
CA LYS A 327 12.43 -3.89 12.01
C LYS A 327 11.32 -4.66 12.73
N LEU A 328 11.43 -5.98 12.88
CA LEU A 328 10.46 -6.77 13.64
C LEU A 328 10.48 -6.42 15.15
N GLU A 329 11.66 -6.19 15.72
CA GLU A 329 11.79 -5.75 17.13
C GLU A 329 11.17 -4.37 17.39
N SER A 330 11.41 -3.41 16.49
CA SER A 330 10.85 -2.06 16.58
C SER A 330 9.35 -2.02 16.28
N HIS A 331 8.85 -2.86 15.37
CA HIS A 331 7.42 -3.09 15.18
C HIS A 331 6.75 -3.60 16.47
N GLY A 332 7.37 -4.57 17.16
CA GLY A 332 6.89 -5.06 18.46
C GLY A 332 6.74 -3.95 19.51
N LYS A 333 7.69 -3.01 19.59
CA LYS A 333 7.57 -1.81 20.44
C LYS A 333 6.42 -0.91 19.98
N SER A 334 6.36 -0.59 18.69
CA SER A 334 5.33 0.26 18.07
C SER A 334 3.90 -0.24 18.33
N VAL A 335 3.67 -1.56 18.30
CA VAL A 335 2.37 -2.16 18.68
C VAL A 335 1.98 -1.82 20.12
N VAL A 336 2.93 -1.96 21.07
CA VAL A 336 2.67 -1.64 22.49
C VAL A 336 2.42 -0.15 22.68
N GLU A 337 3.21 0.72 22.04
CA GLU A 337 3.01 2.17 22.10
C GLU A 337 1.66 2.60 21.52
N SER A 338 1.25 2.00 20.39
CA SER A 338 -0.03 2.26 19.73
C SER A 338 -1.20 1.86 20.64
N LYS A 339 -1.15 0.65 21.23
CA LYS A 339 -2.17 0.19 22.19
C LYS A 339 -2.20 1.01 23.48
N ALA A 340 -1.04 1.45 23.97
CA ALA A 340 -0.97 2.35 25.13
C ALA A 340 -1.59 3.73 24.82
N LYS A 341 -1.40 4.27 23.62
CA LYS A 341 -2.04 5.51 23.14
C LYS A 341 -3.56 5.33 22.98
N GLU A 342 -4.02 4.19 22.50
CA GLU A 342 -5.44 3.84 22.37
C GLU A 342 -6.16 3.78 23.74
N GLU A 343 -5.57 3.10 24.72
CA GLU A 343 -6.15 2.99 26.07
C GLU A 343 -6.00 4.27 26.91
N ALA A 344 -4.92 5.03 26.75
CA ALA A 344 -4.80 6.35 27.37
C ALA A 344 -5.90 7.32 26.90
N ALA A 345 -6.35 7.23 25.65
CA ALA A 345 -7.51 7.99 25.17
C ALA A 345 -8.83 7.57 25.84
N ARG A 346 -8.93 6.34 26.37
CA ARG A 346 -10.08 5.79 27.09
C ARG A 346 -10.01 5.95 28.62
N VAL A 347 -8.91 6.52 29.13
CA VAL A 347 -8.58 6.60 30.57
C VAL A 347 -9.73 7.08 31.45
N LEU A 348 -10.50 8.10 31.03
CA LEU A 348 -11.61 8.64 31.83
C LEU A 348 -12.73 7.60 32.08
N ILE A 349 -13.00 6.74 31.10
CA ILE A 349 -14.00 5.67 31.21
C ILE A 349 -13.46 4.60 32.18
N ARG A 350 -12.24 4.13 31.94
CA ARG A 350 -11.52 3.16 32.81
C ARG A 350 -11.45 3.65 34.27
N MET A 351 -11.16 4.94 34.50
CA MET A 351 -11.20 5.57 35.83
C MET A 351 -12.60 5.52 36.46
N LYS A 352 -13.65 5.85 35.70
CA LYS A 352 -15.05 5.81 36.19
C LYS A 352 -15.51 4.39 36.51
N ASP A 353 -15.11 3.40 35.75
CA ASP A 353 -15.46 1.99 35.99
C ASP A 353 -14.67 1.44 37.20
N ARG A 354 -13.39 1.79 37.35
CA ARG A 354 -12.59 1.44 38.52
C ARG A 354 -13.07 2.15 39.79
N PHE A 355 -13.54 3.39 39.70
CA PHE A 355 -14.24 4.07 40.79
C PHE A 355 -15.56 3.36 41.12
N SER A 356 -16.40 3.12 40.13
CA SER A 356 -17.75 2.59 40.32
C SER A 356 -17.73 1.19 40.90
N THR A 357 -16.83 0.32 40.44
CA THR A 357 -16.64 -1.02 41.01
C THR A 357 -16.22 -0.97 42.48
N LEU A 358 -15.22 -0.16 42.85
CA LEU A 358 -14.73 -0.06 44.24
C LEU A 358 -15.68 0.71 45.17
N PHE A 359 -16.48 1.63 44.64
CA PHE A 359 -17.43 2.44 45.42
C PHE A 359 -18.76 1.72 45.63
N SER A 360 -19.32 1.12 44.57
CA SER A 360 -20.65 0.48 44.59
C SER A 360 -20.66 -0.98 45.00
N ARG A 361 -19.50 -1.63 45.17
CA ARG A 361 -19.41 -3.02 45.65
C ARG A 361 -18.76 -3.11 47.04
N ASP A 362 -19.05 -4.19 47.75
CA ASP A 362 -18.36 -4.62 48.97
C ASP A 362 -17.17 -5.56 48.67
N ALA A 363 -16.58 -6.13 49.74
CA ALA A 363 -15.43 -7.03 49.61
C ALA A 363 -15.77 -8.36 48.91
N ASP A 364 -17.02 -8.79 49.02
CA ASP A 364 -17.56 -10.00 48.38
C ASP A 364 -18.06 -9.71 46.95
N SER A 365 -17.72 -8.53 46.40
CA SER A 365 -18.13 -8.01 45.10
C SER A 365 -19.64 -7.79 44.91
N MET A 366 -20.43 -7.84 45.99
CA MET A 366 -21.88 -7.64 45.95
C MET A 366 -22.24 -6.14 45.98
N PRO A 367 -23.41 -5.73 45.44
CA PRO A 367 -23.83 -4.33 45.45
C PRO A 367 -23.99 -3.78 46.88
N ARG A 368 -23.20 -2.76 47.20
CA ARG A 368 -23.12 -2.16 48.54
C ARG A 368 -24.39 -1.42 48.90
N VAL A 369 -25.09 -1.91 49.93
CA VAL A 369 -26.24 -1.22 50.53
C VAL A 369 -25.75 -0.22 51.58
N TRP A 370 -26.24 1.01 51.53
CA TRP A 370 -25.86 2.07 52.47
C TRP A 370 -26.68 1.95 53.78
N THR A 371 -26.25 1.06 54.69
CA THR A 371 -26.97 0.76 55.95
C THR A 371 -26.73 1.78 57.06
N GLY A 372 -25.73 2.66 56.91
CA GLY A 372 -25.43 3.71 57.88
C GLY A 372 -24.16 3.49 58.70
N LYS A 373 -23.57 2.30 58.58
CA LYS A 373 -22.33 1.88 59.26
C LYS A 373 -21.07 2.14 58.41
N GLU A 374 -21.24 2.45 57.14
CA GLU A 374 -20.17 2.60 56.16
C GLU A 374 -19.63 4.04 56.18
N ASP A 375 -18.31 4.22 56.30
CA ASP A 375 -17.70 5.53 56.06
C ASP A 375 -17.56 5.78 54.55
N ILE A 376 -18.56 6.48 54.01
CA ILE A 376 -18.59 6.91 52.61
C ILE A 376 -17.37 7.78 52.27
N LYS A 377 -16.80 8.55 53.21
CA LYS A 377 -15.61 9.39 52.95
C LYS A 377 -14.35 8.54 52.78
N ALA A 378 -14.14 7.55 53.65
CA ALA A 378 -13.05 6.59 53.50
C ALA A 378 -13.16 5.79 52.19
N ILE A 379 -14.35 5.22 51.90
CA ILE A 379 -14.61 4.47 50.65
C ILE A 379 -14.37 5.37 49.43
N THR A 380 -14.84 6.62 49.46
CA THR A 380 -14.59 7.61 48.40
C THR A 380 -13.10 7.92 48.25
N LYS A 381 -12.32 8.04 49.34
CA LYS A 381 -10.87 8.27 49.25
C LYS A 381 -10.18 7.07 48.58
N THR A 382 -10.49 5.85 48.99
CA THR A 382 -9.89 4.61 48.44
C THR A 382 -10.25 4.41 46.96
N ALA A 383 -11.51 4.59 46.58
CA ALA A 383 -11.94 4.49 45.19
C ALA A 383 -11.29 5.57 44.31
N ARG A 384 -11.12 6.80 44.83
CA ARG A 384 -10.40 7.88 44.14
C ARG A 384 -8.90 7.60 44.05
N SER A 385 -8.22 7.12 45.09
CA SER A 385 -6.79 6.81 45.01
C SER A 385 -6.48 5.67 44.04
N ALA A 386 -7.32 4.64 43.98
CA ALA A 386 -7.20 3.58 42.97
C ALA A 386 -7.40 4.10 41.53
N SER A 387 -8.35 5.03 41.35
CA SER A 387 -8.57 5.68 40.04
C SER A 387 -7.43 6.65 39.65
N MET A 388 -6.75 7.24 40.64
CA MET A 388 -5.55 8.05 40.44
C MET A 388 -4.34 7.18 40.04
N LYS A 389 -4.15 6.02 40.68
CA LYS A 389 -3.14 5.04 40.27
C LYS A 389 -3.34 4.60 38.82
N LEU A 390 -4.58 4.34 38.39
CA LEU A 390 -4.90 4.05 36.99
C LEU A 390 -4.46 5.18 36.05
N LEU A 391 -4.80 6.44 36.38
CA LEU A 391 -4.34 7.61 35.64
C LEU A 391 -2.81 7.72 35.59
N SER A 392 -2.10 7.39 36.67
CA SER A 392 -0.62 7.34 36.67
C SER A 392 -0.08 6.25 35.75
N THR A 393 -0.64 5.04 35.79
CA THR A 393 -0.20 3.93 34.92
C THR A 393 -0.45 4.20 33.43
N MET A 394 -1.44 5.04 33.08
CA MET A 394 -1.76 5.43 31.70
C MET A 394 -1.15 6.77 31.26
N ALA A 395 -0.37 7.46 32.11
CA ALA A 395 0.20 8.76 31.77
C ALA A 395 1.49 8.68 30.92
N ALA A 396 2.23 7.57 31.01
CA ALA A 396 3.50 7.37 30.31
C ALA A 396 3.80 5.89 30.00
N ILE A 397 4.60 5.66 28.95
CA ILE A 397 5.08 4.35 28.49
C ILE A 397 6.35 3.96 29.27
N ARG A 398 6.27 2.90 30.09
CA ARG A 398 7.37 2.43 30.95
C ARG A 398 8.02 1.14 30.43
N LEU A 399 8.53 1.19 29.20
CA LEU A 399 9.20 0.05 28.55
C LEU A 399 10.66 -0.16 28.99
N ASP A 400 11.34 0.89 29.45
CA ASP A 400 12.72 0.87 29.96
C ASP A 400 12.74 1.00 31.50
N GLU A 401 13.84 0.66 32.20
CA GLU A 401 13.90 0.68 33.69
C GLU A 401 14.03 2.10 34.30
N ASP A 402 13.83 3.14 33.49
CA ASP A 402 13.77 4.54 33.93
C ASP A 402 12.62 4.76 34.91
N GLY A 403 12.92 5.03 36.18
CA GLY A 403 11.92 5.32 37.21
C GLY A 403 11.39 6.75 37.12
N ASP A 404 10.07 6.90 36.96
CA ASP A 404 9.39 8.20 36.96
C ASP A 404 8.88 8.63 38.36
N ASN A 405 8.39 9.87 38.44
CA ASN A 405 7.83 10.46 39.67
C ASN A 405 6.33 10.81 39.52
N ILE A 406 5.63 10.22 38.53
CA ILE A 406 4.27 10.60 38.14
C ILE A 406 3.28 10.32 39.27
N GLU A 407 3.32 9.14 39.89
CA GLU A 407 2.32 8.77 40.92
C GLU A 407 2.43 9.66 42.17
N ASN A 408 3.65 9.96 42.61
CA ASN A 408 3.90 10.88 43.73
C ASN A 408 3.39 12.29 43.39
N THR A 409 3.66 12.77 42.18
CA THR A 409 3.23 14.10 41.72
C THR A 409 1.70 14.20 41.65
N LEU A 410 1.03 13.16 41.12
CA LEU A 410 -0.43 13.10 41.05
C LEU A 410 -1.06 12.96 42.45
N SER A 411 -0.55 12.10 43.33
CA SER A 411 -1.14 11.90 44.66
C SER A 411 -1.08 13.17 45.52
N LEU A 412 0.07 13.84 45.57
CA LEU A 412 0.26 15.12 46.26
C LEU A 412 -0.64 16.22 45.71
N ALA A 413 -0.74 16.37 44.39
CA ALA A 413 -1.50 17.46 43.77
C ALA A 413 -3.03 17.20 43.72
N LEU A 414 -3.47 15.95 43.62
CA LEU A 414 -4.86 15.62 43.23
C LEU A 414 -5.70 14.96 44.35
N VAL A 415 -5.05 14.28 45.30
CA VAL A 415 -5.69 13.47 46.34
C VAL A 415 -5.54 14.10 47.72
N ASP A 416 -4.32 14.51 48.12
CA ASP A 416 -4.04 14.98 49.48
C ASP A 416 -4.08 16.51 49.67
N THR A 417 -4.66 17.25 48.72
CA THR A 417 -4.98 18.69 48.81
C THR A 417 -6.00 19.06 49.91
N ALA A 418 -6.40 18.12 50.76
CA ALA A 418 -7.34 18.29 51.86
C ALA A 418 -6.69 18.69 53.20
N ARG A 419 -5.81 19.71 53.20
CA ARG A 419 -5.34 20.40 54.42
C ARG A 419 -5.42 21.93 54.32
N PRO A 420 -6.63 22.52 54.32
CA PRO A 420 -6.81 23.97 54.47
C PRO A 420 -6.56 24.38 55.93
N GLY A 421 -5.30 24.36 56.40
CA GLY A 421 -5.05 24.54 57.84
C GLY A 421 -3.61 24.56 58.36
N THR A 422 -2.58 24.69 57.51
CA THR A 422 -1.21 25.06 57.98
C THR A 422 -0.59 26.04 57.00
N THR A 423 -0.53 27.31 57.40
CA THR A 423 0.23 28.33 56.67
C THR A 423 1.71 28.21 56.98
N ASP A 424 2.55 28.22 55.94
CA ASP A 424 3.71 29.09 55.99
C ASP A 424 3.89 29.80 54.65
N ARG A 425 4.34 31.06 54.68
CA ARG A 425 4.37 31.95 53.50
C ARG A 425 5.80 32.14 53.01
N SER A 426 6.29 31.24 52.15
CA SER A 426 7.48 31.52 51.33
C SER A 426 7.54 30.64 50.08
N ILE A 427 8.26 31.12 49.07
CA ILE A 427 8.49 30.51 47.75
C ILE A 427 7.21 30.45 46.88
N GLN A 428 7.37 30.69 45.58
CA GLN A 428 6.29 30.57 44.60
C GLN A 428 5.83 29.11 44.50
N SER A 429 4.56 28.85 44.81
CA SER A 429 3.94 27.53 44.64
C SER A 429 3.67 27.24 43.17
N PHE A 430 4.73 26.91 42.42
CA PHE A 430 4.60 26.34 41.09
C PHE A 430 3.72 25.08 41.15
N ASP A 431 2.60 25.13 40.43
CA ASP A 431 1.67 24.03 40.28
C ASP A 431 2.35 22.93 39.45
N PRO A 432 2.69 21.75 40.02
CA PRO A 432 3.46 20.73 39.31
C PRO A 432 2.68 20.11 38.13
N LEU A 433 1.37 20.37 38.05
CA LEU A 433 0.51 19.97 36.95
C LEU A 433 0.18 21.11 35.96
N ALA A 434 0.93 22.22 36.02
CA ALA A 434 0.91 23.30 35.02
C ALA A 434 1.98 23.14 33.92
N SER A 435 2.76 22.06 33.95
CA SER A 435 3.76 21.73 32.92
C SER A 435 3.13 21.02 31.71
N SER A 436 3.67 21.28 30.51
CA SER A 436 3.33 20.53 29.29
C SER A 436 3.95 19.12 29.25
N SER A 437 5.06 18.90 29.96
CA SER A 437 5.81 17.63 29.99
C SER A 437 6.10 17.17 31.42
N TRP A 438 6.39 15.88 31.58
CA TRP A 438 6.70 15.25 32.87
C TRP A 438 8.20 15.36 33.21
N GLU A 439 8.53 15.56 34.49
CA GLU A 439 9.91 15.44 34.94
C GLU A 439 10.42 14.00 34.73
N ARG A 440 11.56 13.85 34.04
CA ARG A 440 12.25 12.57 33.76
C ARG A 440 11.55 11.60 32.80
N VAL A 441 10.50 12.02 32.09
CA VAL A 441 9.88 11.21 31.01
C VAL A 441 9.98 11.96 29.67
N PRO A 442 10.61 11.37 28.65
CA PRO A 442 10.64 11.89 27.28
C PRO A 442 9.24 12.14 26.69
N GLU A 443 9.14 13.06 25.72
CA GLU A 443 7.86 13.41 25.10
C GLU A 443 7.30 12.24 24.27
N GLU A 444 8.17 11.43 23.64
CA GLU A 444 7.81 10.24 22.88
C GLU A 444 7.17 9.14 23.75
N LYS A 445 7.57 9.07 25.03
CA LYS A 445 7.03 8.15 26.04
C LYS A 445 5.80 8.73 26.76
N THR A 446 5.46 10.01 26.56
CA THR A 446 4.33 10.67 27.26
C THR A 446 3.01 10.36 26.56
N LEU A 447 2.03 9.84 27.31
CA LEU A 447 0.68 9.53 26.80
C LEU A 447 -0.35 10.61 27.19
N ILE A 448 -0.23 11.13 28.42
CA ILE A 448 -1.13 12.14 28.98
C ILE A 448 -0.27 13.18 29.69
N THR A 449 -0.37 14.45 29.30
CA THR A 449 0.42 15.54 29.90
C THR A 449 -0.05 15.89 31.32
N PRO A 450 0.77 16.54 32.16
CA PRO A 450 0.36 16.94 33.51
C PRO A 450 -0.92 17.80 33.52
N VAL A 451 -1.05 18.73 32.56
CA VAL A 451 -2.25 19.57 32.38
C VAL A 451 -3.48 18.73 31.99
N GLN A 452 -3.32 17.73 31.12
CA GLN A 452 -4.41 16.80 30.76
C GLN A 452 -4.81 15.92 31.94
N CYS A 453 -3.87 15.39 32.73
CA CYS A 453 -4.18 14.69 33.98
C CYS A 453 -5.00 15.58 34.94
N LYS A 454 -4.68 16.89 34.99
CA LYS A 454 -5.43 17.86 35.81
C LYS A 454 -6.84 18.15 35.29
N SER A 455 -7.08 18.17 33.98
CA SER A 455 -8.43 18.35 33.43
C SER A 455 -9.26 17.06 33.56
N LEU A 456 -8.70 15.91 33.20
CA LEU A 456 -9.30 14.58 33.36
C LEU A 456 -9.72 14.34 34.82
N TRP A 457 -8.86 14.66 35.79
CA TRP A 457 -9.18 14.50 37.21
C TRP A 457 -10.31 15.42 37.70
N ARG A 458 -10.42 16.64 37.17
CA ARG A 458 -11.55 17.54 37.46
C ARG A 458 -12.86 16.98 36.91
N GLN A 459 -12.85 16.53 35.65
CA GLN A 459 -14.01 15.92 35.01
C GLN A 459 -14.44 14.64 35.74
N PHE A 460 -13.50 13.73 36.02
CA PHE A 460 -13.71 12.54 36.84
C PHE A 460 -14.30 12.86 38.23
N LYS A 461 -13.79 13.89 38.92
CA LYS A 461 -14.36 14.33 40.21
C LYS A 461 -15.82 14.78 40.05
N ALA A 462 -16.13 15.64 39.07
CA ALA A 462 -17.49 16.12 38.85
C ALA A 462 -18.48 15.00 38.46
N GLU A 463 -18.08 14.10 37.56
CA GLU A 463 -18.94 12.99 37.12
C GLU A 463 -19.17 11.93 38.22
N THR A 464 -18.19 11.72 39.13
CA THR A 464 -18.35 10.81 40.29
C THR A 464 -19.02 11.45 41.51
N GLU A 465 -19.02 12.78 41.61
CA GLU A 465 -19.60 13.51 42.74
C GLU A 465 -21.12 13.34 42.85
N TYR A 466 -21.82 13.19 41.73
CA TYR A 466 -23.25 12.82 41.73
C TYR A 466 -23.48 11.47 42.43
N THR A 467 -22.70 10.44 42.08
CA THR A 467 -22.79 9.09 42.68
C THR A 467 -22.47 9.09 44.17
N VAL A 468 -21.47 9.87 44.60
CA VAL A 468 -21.14 10.04 46.03
C VAL A 468 -22.27 10.76 46.77
N THR A 469 -22.85 11.81 46.18
CA THR A 469 -23.96 12.56 46.76
C THR A 469 -25.23 11.70 46.88
N GLN A 470 -25.51 10.88 45.86
CA GLN A 470 -26.61 9.91 45.87
C GLN A 470 -26.44 8.86 46.98
N ALA A 471 -25.22 8.36 47.20
CA ALA A 471 -24.92 7.43 48.29
C ALA A 471 -25.12 8.07 49.68
N ILE A 472 -24.71 9.33 49.87
CA ILE A 472 -24.94 10.08 51.12
C ILE A 472 -26.45 10.27 51.34
N ALA A 473 -27.19 10.70 50.32
CA ALA A 473 -28.64 10.87 50.39
C ALA A 473 -29.38 9.55 50.68
N ALA A 474 -28.93 8.43 50.10
CA ALA A 474 -29.46 7.10 50.38
C ALA A 474 -29.17 6.67 51.83
N GLN A 475 -27.95 6.91 52.34
CA GLN A 475 -27.60 6.60 53.72
C GLN A 475 -28.40 7.45 54.72
N GLU A 476 -28.65 8.72 54.42
CA GLU A 476 -29.54 9.59 55.21
C GLU A 476 -31.00 9.12 55.16
N ALA A 477 -31.52 8.78 53.97
CA ALA A 477 -32.88 8.27 53.83
C ALA A 477 -33.09 6.98 54.64
N ASN A 478 -32.12 6.07 54.62
CA ASN A 478 -32.15 4.83 55.39
C ASN A 478 -32.09 5.08 56.91
N LYS A 479 -31.21 6.01 57.35
CA LYS A 479 -31.16 6.50 58.74
C LYS A 479 -32.47 7.14 59.20
N ARG A 480 -33.17 7.88 58.34
CA ARG A 480 -34.50 8.48 58.64
C ARG A 480 -35.60 7.42 58.71
N ASN A 481 -35.60 6.45 57.79
CA ASN A 481 -36.57 5.36 57.74
C ASN A 481 -36.57 4.51 59.04
N ASN A 482 -35.39 4.28 59.62
CA ASN A 482 -35.23 3.53 60.87
C ASN A 482 -35.88 4.20 62.11
N ASN A 483 -36.37 5.44 62.00
CA ASN A 483 -37.08 6.16 63.06
C ASN A 483 -38.59 6.28 62.85
N TRP A 484 -39.17 5.68 61.80
CA TRP A 484 -40.58 5.87 61.47
C TRP A 484 -41.52 4.96 62.27
N LEU A 485 -41.85 5.39 63.49
CA LEU A 485 -42.97 4.84 64.26
C LEU A 485 -44.29 5.06 63.47
N PRO A 486 -45.25 4.10 63.52
CA PRO A 486 -46.55 4.28 62.87
C PRO A 486 -47.27 5.54 63.36
N PRO A 487 -48.10 6.20 62.53
CA PRO A 487 -48.86 7.38 62.94
C PRO A 487 -49.69 7.13 64.21
N PRO A 488 -49.90 8.13 65.09
CA PRO A 488 -50.61 7.93 66.36
C PRO A 488 -52.02 7.32 66.21
N TRP A 489 -52.73 7.62 65.12
CA TRP A 489 -54.02 7.00 64.81
C TRP A 489 -53.92 5.50 64.47
N ALA A 490 -52.81 5.06 63.86
CA ALA A 490 -52.57 3.66 63.53
C ALA A 490 -52.13 2.87 64.76
N LEU A 491 -51.36 3.48 65.66
CA LEU A 491 -51.06 2.94 66.99
C LEU A 491 -52.35 2.77 67.82
N ALA A 492 -53.23 3.78 67.84
CA ALA A 492 -54.53 3.70 68.49
C ALA A 492 -55.44 2.62 67.86
N ALA A 493 -55.48 2.52 66.53
CA ALA A 493 -56.26 1.50 65.83
C ALA A 493 -55.76 0.07 66.15
N MET A 494 -54.44 -0.17 66.15
CA MET A 494 -53.87 -1.47 66.55
C MET A 494 -54.13 -1.79 68.02
N ALA A 495 -54.14 -0.80 68.91
CA ALA A 495 -54.45 -0.98 70.33
C ALA A 495 -55.93 -1.28 70.62
N ILE A 496 -56.86 -0.79 69.79
CA ILE A 496 -58.31 -0.97 69.97
C ILE A 496 -58.83 -2.21 69.24
N LEU A 497 -58.37 -2.48 68.01
CA LEU A 497 -58.83 -3.63 67.21
C LEU A 497 -58.02 -4.89 67.48
N GLY A 498 -56.76 -4.77 67.92
CA GLY A 498 -55.79 -5.85 67.83
C GLY A 498 -55.14 -5.94 66.45
N PHE A 499 -53.91 -6.48 66.41
CA PHE A 499 -53.08 -6.50 65.19
C PHE A 499 -53.67 -7.35 64.04
N ASN A 500 -54.38 -8.43 64.38
CA ASN A 500 -54.87 -9.41 63.40
C ASN A 500 -56.10 -8.85 62.65
N GLU A 501 -57.09 -8.35 63.38
CA GLU A 501 -58.24 -7.60 62.85
C GLU A 501 -57.81 -6.36 62.06
N PHE A 502 -56.83 -5.59 62.54
CA PHE A 502 -56.33 -4.41 61.83
C PHE A 502 -55.73 -4.77 60.46
N MET A 503 -54.90 -5.82 60.38
CA MET A 503 -54.37 -6.30 59.09
C MET A 503 -55.43 -6.96 58.21
N THR A 504 -56.48 -7.54 58.78
CA THR A 504 -57.63 -8.07 58.04
C THR A 504 -58.46 -6.95 57.41
N LEU A 505 -58.68 -5.85 58.14
CA LEU A 505 -59.34 -4.63 57.67
C LEU A 505 -58.57 -3.97 56.53
N LEU A 506 -57.24 -3.86 56.66
CA LEU A 506 -56.36 -3.24 55.66
C LEU A 506 -56.22 -4.07 54.37
N LYS A 507 -56.26 -5.41 54.46
CA LYS A 507 -56.12 -6.30 53.29
C LYS A 507 -57.42 -6.51 52.50
N ASN A 508 -58.58 -6.21 53.06
CA ASN A 508 -59.87 -6.58 52.47
C ASN A 508 -60.82 -5.37 52.37
N PRO A 509 -60.86 -4.66 51.21
CA PRO A 509 -61.56 -3.38 51.07
C PRO A 509 -63.09 -3.48 51.23
N LEU A 510 -63.66 -4.69 51.15
CA LEU A 510 -65.08 -4.92 51.37
C LEU A 510 -65.52 -4.58 52.80
N TYR A 511 -64.69 -4.85 53.83
CA TYR A 511 -65.05 -4.50 55.21
C TYR A 511 -65.12 -3.00 55.44
N LEU A 512 -64.21 -2.23 54.81
CA LEU A 512 -64.27 -0.76 54.80
C LEU A 512 -65.57 -0.25 54.15
N GLY A 513 -65.98 -0.85 53.03
CA GLY A 513 -67.26 -0.56 52.38
C GLY A 513 -68.48 -0.90 53.26
N VAL A 514 -68.49 -2.06 53.91
CA VAL A 514 -69.58 -2.47 54.81
C VAL A 514 -69.69 -1.54 56.02
N ILE A 515 -68.57 -1.17 56.67
CA ILE A 515 -68.56 -0.22 57.79
C ILE A 515 -69.09 1.15 57.35
N PHE A 516 -68.71 1.62 56.15
CA PHE A 516 -69.21 2.87 55.59
C PHE A 516 -70.73 2.83 55.33
N VAL A 517 -71.26 1.73 54.77
CA VAL A 517 -72.71 1.54 54.59
C VAL A 517 -73.46 1.48 55.92
N VAL A 518 -72.94 0.74 56.92
CA VAL A 518 -73.52 0.68 58.27
C VAL A 518 -73.54 2.06 58.94
N PHE A 519 -72.46 2.84 58.78
CA PHE A 519 -72.42 4.23 59.27
C PHE A 519 -73.46 5.13 58.60
N LEU A 520 -73.65 5.02 57.28
CA LEU A 520 -74.67 5.78 56.56
C LEU A 520 -76.10 5.39 56.98
N VAL A 521 -76.38 4.09 57.14
CA VAL A 521 -77.70 3.60 57.62
C VAL A 521 -77.94 4.03 59.08
N GLY A 522 -76.94 3.92 59.95
CA GLY A 522 -77.02 4.40 61.33
C GLY A 522 -77.28 5.91 61.42
N LYS A 523 -76.59 6.70 60.60
CA LYS A 523 -76.83 8.15 60.49
C LYS A 523 -78.22 8.47 59.94
N ALA A 524 -78.72 7.72 58.95
CA ALA A 524 -80.05 7.88 58.41
C ALA A 524 -81.13 7.58 59.46
N MET A 525 -80.99 6.51 60.24
CA MET A 525 -81.90 6.20 61.35
C MET A 525 -81.84 7.23 62.49
N TRP A 526 -80.64 7.73 62.83
CA TRP A 526 -80.48 8.79 63.83
C TRP A 526 -81.25 10.07 63.45
N VAL A 527 -81.25 10.42 62.15
CA VAL A 527 -81.97 11.60 61.62
C VAL A 527 -83.48 11.34 61.48
N GLN A 528 -83.90 10.12 61.11
CA GLN A 528 -85.33 9.81 60.91
C GLN A 528 -86.11 9.48 62.19
N LEU A 529 -85.44 9.03 63.26
CA LEU A 529 -86.08 8.72 64.55
C LEU A 529 -86.12 9.89 65.54
N ASP A 530 -85.67 11.09 65.14
CA ASP A 530 -85.68 12.36 65.92
C ASP A 530 -85.30 12.15 67.40
N ILE A 531 -84.26 11.33 67.64
CA ILE A 531 -84.02 10.63 68.92
C ILE A 531 -83.84 11.60 70.09
N ALA A 532 -83.23 12.76 69.82
CA ALA A 532 -83.03 13.84 70.80
C ALA A 532 -84.34 14.43 71.37
N LYS A 533 -85.47 14.21 70.70
CA LYS A 533 -86.78 14.77 71.04
C LYS A 533 -87.66 13.79 71.82
N GLU A 534 -87.62 12.49 71.49
CA GLU A 534 -88.39 11.47 72.23
C GLU A 534 -87.71 11.04 73.54
N PHE A 535 -86.38 11.12 73.65
CA PHE A 535 -85.68 10.85 74.91
C PHE A 535 -85.88 11.91 76.02
N GLN A 536 -86.44 13.08 75.70
CA GLN A 536 -86.80 14.09 76.72
C GLN A 536 -87.92 13.63 77.67
N ASN A 537 -88.77 12.68 77.23
CA ASN A 537 -89.85 12.12 78.04
C ASN A 537 -89.45 10.86 78.83
N GLY A 538 -88.15 10.59 78.95
CA GLY A 538 -87.60 9.51 79.79
C GLY A 538 -87.36 8.19 79.04
N PHE A 539 -86.46 7.39 79.61
CA PHE A 539 -85.87 6.20 78.95
C PHE A 539 -86.90 5.11 78.61
N LEU A 540 -87.76 4.73 79.56
CA LEU A 540 -88.72 3.63 79.37
C LEU A 540 -89.82 3.96 78.33
N PRO A 541 -90.47 5.14 78.35
CA PRO A 541 -91.38 5.54 77.27
C PRO A 541 -90.69 5.62 75.89
N ALA A 542 -89.46 6.16 75.83
CA ALA A 542 -88.73 6.28 74.56
C ALA A 542 -88.43 4.92 73.93
N VAL A 543 -87.96 3.93 74.70
CA VAL A 543 -87.66 2.58 74.20
C VAL A 543 -88.92 1.86 73.68
N LEU A 544 -90.08 2.03 74.33
CA LEU A 544 -91.36 1.47 73.87
C LEU A 544 -91.92 2.19 72.64
N SER A 545 -91.71 3.50 72.51
CA SER A 545 -92.07 4.22 71.27
C SER A 545 -91.18 3.81 70.10
N LEU A 546 -89.86 3.71 70.32
CA LEU A 546 -88.93 3.26 69.28
C LEU A 546 -89.24 1.83 68.83
N SER A 547 -89.48 0.88 69.74
CA SER A 547 -89.73 -0.52 69.36
C SER A 547 -91.00 -0.70 68.51
N THR A 548 -92.05 0.06 68.79
CA THR A 548 -93.31 0.04 68.02
C THR A 548 -93.19 0.78 66.68
N LYS A 549 -92.34 1.80 66.56
CA LYS A 549 -92.03 2.51 65.30
C LYS A 549 -90.99 1.81 64.43
N PHE A 550 -90.13 0.95 64.99
CA PHE A 550 -88.97 0.35 64.31
C PHE A 550 -89.36 -0.45 63.07
N VAL A 551 -90.29 -1.41 63.21
CA VAL A 551 -90.70 -2.29 62.11
C VAL A 551 -91.46 -1.52 61.01
N PRO A 552 -92.44 -0.63 61.31
CA PRO A 552 -93.05 0.23 60.29
C PRO A 552 -92.03 1.09 59.53
N THR A 553 -91.05 1.68 60.21
CA THR A 553 -90.04 2.55 59.56
C THR A 553 -89.11 1.76 58.66
N ILE A 554 -88.62 0.58 59.09
CA ILE A 554 -87.83 -0.31 58.24
C ILE A 554 -88.62 -0.78 57.01
N MET A 555 -89.89 -1.17 57.20
CA MET A 555 -90.78 -1.55 56.11
C MET A 555 -90.97 -0.39 55.11
N ASN A 556 -91.14 0.84 55.60
CA ASN A 556 -91.34 2.02 54.77
C ASN A 556 -90.06 2.43 54.01
N ILE A 557 -88.87 2.31 54.63
CA ILE A 557 -87.58 2.54 53.97
C ILE A 557 -87.34 1.48 52.87
N LEU A 558 -87.54 0.19 53.17
CA LEU A 558 -87.39 -0.90 52.20
C LEU A 558 -88.39 -0.76 51.05
N LYS A 559 -89.65 -0.43 51.34
CA LYS A 559 -90.68 -0.23 50.32
C LYS A 559 -90.38 0.98 49.44
N ARG A 560 -89.91 2.10 50.02
CA ARG A 560 -89.49 3.29 49.25
C ARG A 560 -88.25 3.02 48.40
N LEU A 561 -87.31 2.19 48.85
CA LEU A 561 -86.18 1.72 48.04
C LEU A 561 -86.60 0.76 46.91
N ALA A 562 -87.66 -0.03 47.10
CA ALA A 562 -88.23 -0.89 46.06
C ALA A 562 -89.03 -0.09 45.02
N ASP A 563 -89.91 0.82 45.47
CA ASP A 563 -90.77 1.64 44.60
C ASP A 563 -89.94 2.61 43.71
N GLU A 564 -88.84 3.16 44.25
CA GLU A 564 -87.89 4.00 43.46
C GLU A 564 -87.03 3.17 42.49
N GLY A 565 -86.97 1.84 42.66
CA GLY A 565 -86.27 0.90 41.78
C GLY A 565 -87.10 0.37 40.59
N GLN A 566 -88.39 0.71 40.49
CA GLN A 566 -89.31 0.16 39.48
C GLN A 566 -89.93 1.20 38.52
N ARG A 567 -89.36 2.41 38.43
CA ARG A 567 -89.78 3.44 37.47
C ARG A 567 -89.11 3.25 36.09
N PRO A 568 -89.87 3.16 34.99
CA PRO A 568 -89.29 3.08 33.63
C PRO A 568 -88.52 4.35 33.24
N ALA A 569 -87.44 4.19 32.47
CA ALA A 569 -86.60 5.29 32.02
C ALA A 569 -87.02 5.83 30.63
N ALA A 570 -87.39 7.11 30.57
CA ALA A 570 -87.41 7.96 29.35
C ALA A 570 -87.80 9.41 29.70
N PRO A 571 -87.45 10.43 28.88
CA PRO A 571 -86.30 10.54 27.98
C PRO A 571 -85.42 11.77 28.30
N GLU A 572 -84.28 11.90 27.63
CA GLU A 572 -83.46 13.12 27.70
C GLU A 572 -84.17 14.35 27.10
N ARG A 573 -83.86 15.53 27.66
CA ARG A 573 -83.92 16.80 26.93
C ARG A 573 -82.66 17.62 27.17
N GLN A 574 -81.98 17.94 26.08
CA GLN A 574 -81.10 19.10 25.97
C GLN A 574 -81.94 20.36 26.31
N ARG A 575 -81.39 21.43 26.90
CA ARG A 575 -80.36 22.28 26.31
C ARG A 575 -79.78 23.27 27.34
N GLU A 576 -78.64 23.86 26.98
CA GLU A 576 -78.18 25.26 27.23
C GLU A 576 -78.80 26.01 28.44
N MET A 577 -78.00 26.58 29.36
CA MET A 577 -77.31 27.83 29.03
C MET A 577 -76.00 28.09 29.81
N GLU A 578 -75.07 28.74 29.10
CA GLU A 578 -74.05 29.71 29.53
C GLU A 578 -73.52 29.78 30.97
N LEU A 579 -72.19 29.69 31.07
CA LEU A 579 -71.39 30.63 31.87
C LEU A 579 -70.29 31.22 30.98
N GLN A 580 -70.38 32.51 30.62
CA GLN A 580 -69.36 33.20 29.83
C GLN A 580 -68.19 33.69 30.70
N PRO A 581 -66.93 33.44 30.32
CA PRO A 581 -65.77 34.20 30.79
C PRO A 581 -65.37 35.27 29.75
N LYS A 582 -65.79 36.52 29.97
CA LYS A 582 -65.39 37.75 29.26
C LYS A 582 -65.41 38.91 30.26
N SER A 583 -64.56 39.93 30.22
CA SER A 583 -63.34 40.22 29.42
C SER A 583 -62.45 41.13 30.31
N THR A 584 -61.23 41.61 30.01
CA THR A 584 -60.46 41.82 28.76
C THR A 584 -58.95 41.84 29.18
N ARG A 585 -57.90 42.14 28.38
CA ARG A 585 -57.75 42.74 27.04
C ARG A 585 -56.51 42.19 26.30
N ASN A 586 -56.73 41.81 25.03
CA ASN A 586 -55.87 41.76 23.82
C ASN A 586 -54.36 41.38 23.97
N GLY A 587 -53.76 40.60 23.06
CA GLY A 587 -54.18 40.11 21.73
C GLY A 587 -53.00 40.15 20.74
N SER A 588 -53.06 39.59 19.52
CA SER A 588 -54.16 38.89 18.85
C SER A 588 -53.70 38.20 17.54
N HIS A 589 -53.74 36.85 17.47
CA HIS A 589 -53.91 36.02 16.24
C HIS A 589 -52.85 36.16 15.10
N SER A 590 -52.74 35.37 14.02
CA SER A 590 -53.36 34.13 13.44
C SER A 590 -52.41 33.64 12.30
N ASN A 591 -52.37 32.41 11.75
CA ASN A 591 -53.01 31.09 11.96
C ASN A 591 -52.04 30.02 11.38
N VAL A 592 -51.91 28.76 11.84
CA VAL A 592 -52.84 27.59 11.87
C VAL A 592 -53.06 26.90 10.50
N THR A 593 -52.40 25.74 10.33
CA THR A 593 -52.64 24.57 9.43
C THR A 593 -52.85 24.75 7.91
N SER A 594 -52.20 23.88 7.10
CA SER A 594 -52.85 22.84 6.25
C SER A 594 -51.86 22.23 5.22
N ALA A 595 -52.17 21.03 4.72
CA ALA A 595 -51.50 20.27 3.63
C ALA A 595 -50.00 19.89 3.85
N GLY A 596 -49.44 18.88 3.18
CA GLY A 596 -50.08 17.86 2.34
C GLY A 596 -49.20 17.37 1.17
N SER A 597 -48.63 16.18 1.30
CA SER A 597 -48.14 15.29 0.23
C SER A 597 -47.11 15.77 -0.81
N SER A 598 -45.87 15.26 -0.67
CA SER A 598 -45.06 14.62 -1.72
C SER A 598 -44.77 15.31 -3.10
N SER A 599 -43.55 15.83 -3.25
CA SER A 599 -42.66 15.64 -4.43
C SER A 599 -41.25 16.14 -4.05
N ILE A 600 -40.16 15.37 -4.18
CA ILE A 600 -39.38 15.15 -5.42
C ILE A 600 -38.97 16.46 -6.11
N THR A 601 -37.80 17.00 -5.75
CA THR A 601 -36.61 17.08 -6.64
C THR A 601 -35.36 17.47 -5.85
N SER A 602 -34.24 16.82 -6.17
CA SER A 602 -32.88 17.29 -5.89
C SER A 602 -32.38 18.12 -7.07
N SER A 603 -31.65 19.21 -6.82
CA SER A 603 -30.99 20.01 -7.86
C SER A 603 -29.48 19.85 -7.80
N GLU A 604 -28.89 19.32 -8.87
CA GLU A 604 -27.43 19.20 -9.05
C GLU A 604 -26.77 20.56 -9.34
N SER A 605 -25.46 20.63 -9.11
CA SER A 605 -24.54 21.27 -10.06
C SER A 605 -23.26 20.43 -10.17
N GLY A 606 -23.11 19.77 -11.32
CA GLY A 606 -22.04 18.84 -11.65
C GLY A 606 -20.82 19.46 -12.35
N PRO A 607 -19.87 18.63 -12.82
CA PRO A 607 -18.48 19.04 -13.00
C PRO A 607 -18.04 19.25 -14.46
N GLU A 608 -16.84 19.83 -14.63
CA GLU A 608 -16.06 19.71 -15.86
C GLU A 608 -14.64 19.20 -15.58
N TYR A 609 -14.11 18.40 -16.51
CA TYR A 609 -12.73 17.93 -16.54
C TYR A 609 -12.34 17.76 -18.01
N SER A 610 -11.15 18.19 -18.41
CA SER A 610 -10.63 17.96 -19.77
C SER A 610 -9.12 18.07 -19.83
N SER A 611 -8.50 17.19 -20.61
CA SER A 611 -7.09 17.20 -20.97
C SER A 611 -6.96 17.08 -22.49
N PRO A 612 -5.90 17.63 -23.11
CA PRO A 612 -5.49 17.21 -24.44
C PRO A 612 -4.03 16.76 -24.52
N ILE A 613 -3.72 16.02 -25.59
CA ILE A 613 -2.43 15.37 -25.91
C ILE A 613 -2.25 15.46 -27.43
N ALA A 614 -1.09 15.78 -28.01
CA ALA A 614 0.13 16.45 -27.52
C ALA A 614 0.94 16.88 -28.77
N HIS A 615 2.12 17.50 -28.58
CA HIS A 615 3.15 17.63 -29.62
C HIS A 615 4.56 17.60 -29.02
#